data_AF-A0A507FKC4-F1
#
_entry.id   AF-A0A507FKC4-F1
#
_cell.length_a   1.000
_cell.length_b   1.000
_cell.length_c   1.000
_cell.angle_alpha   90.00
_cell.angle_beta   90.00
_cell.angle_gamma   90.00
#
_symmetry.space_group_name_H-M   'P 1'
#
loop_
_entity.id
_entity.type
_entity.pdbx_description
1 polymer ?
#
loop_
_entity_poly.entity_id
_entity_poly.type
_entity_poly.pdbx_seq_one_letter_code
_entity_poly.pdbx_strand_id
1 'polypeptide(L)'
;MLQSTSNGSDTGLKPALCLPIPTLSRHHPKDMQLTPDPEPFDQSTHLEICPPQQVYTMEMNATAFPYSQSLQADESTLDFGITDAFQVLSDEGTEALVEIVERYKTDPRIAQSDNRAPLFMRGLGFVSPFIQELGNNSAILELVSQLAQEPLAPHSMVQNYAHINVGQAHAKDASTKTEVDSLHADSVDYVLVLMLTDPATFEGGELEAVKMQPLAQAMERIGAAGGVLDESEDVVRINFSRKGQGMFMRGSQFLHRVRPVFMAGSECVARVSCVFSFMSRNPRVPDATRFGTFANMSGDRYAHVEYARHKAWRVAGLLKAVEDVEFEASREDVVALLSDALAELQGAVRILQGKEDDAMPYFDAKLKRFVTKR
;
A
#
# COMPACT_ATOMS: atom_id res chain seq x y z
N MET A 1 35.99 -34.99 -19.19
CA MET A 1 36.62 -33.71 -18.81
C MET A 1 36.11 -32.64 -19.76
N LEU A 2 35.07 -31.92 -19.34
CA LEU A 2 34.60 -30.70 -20.00
C LEU A 2 34.43 -29.69 -18.88
N GLN A 3 35.32 -28.71 -18.84
CA GLN A 3 35.30 -27.63 -17.86
C GLN A 3 34.19 -26.65 -18.24
N SER A 4 33.24 -26.45 -17.31
CA SER A 4 32.30 -25.33 -17.35
C SER A 4 33.01 -24.08 -16.83
N THR A 5 33.24 -23.11 -17.70
CA THR A 5 33.66 -21.77 -17.31
C THR A 5 32.42 -20.94 -17.00
N SER A 6 32.05 -20.86 -15.72
CA SER A 6 31.12 -19.86 -15.20
C SER A 6 31.85 -18.52 -15.15
N ASN A 7 31.62 -17.66 -16.13
CA ASN A 7 31.99 -16.26 -16.03
C ASN A 7 30.95 -15.55 -15.16
N GLY A 8 31.17 -15.54 -13.85
CA GLY A 8 30.56 -14.56 -12.97
C GLY A 8 31.17 -13.20 -13.27
N SER A 9 30.36 -12.28 -13.80
CA SER A 9 30.71 -10.88 -13.86
C SER A 9 30.72 -10.34 -12.44
N ASP A 10 31.91 -10.23 -11.86
CA ASP A 10 32.18 -9.51 -10.63
C ASP A 10 31.97 -8.02 -10.90
N THR A 11 30.78 -7.51 -10.59
CA THR A 11 30.37 -6.13 -10.88
C THR A 11 30.87 -5.13 -9.85
N GLY A 12 31.66 -5.54 -8.85
CA GLY A 12 32.14 -4.63 -7.79
C GLY A 12 31.01 -3.95 -6.99
N LEU A 13 29.76 -4.39 -7.17
CA LEU A 13 28.57 -3.85 -6.52
C LEU A 13 28.40 -4.54 -5.17
N LYS A 14 28.45 -3.76 -4.08
CA LYS A 14 27.94 -4.24 -2.79
C LYS A 14 26.45 -4.58 -2.99
N PRO A 15 25.99 -5.82 -2.69
CA PRO A 15 24.59 -6.16 -2.85
C PRO A 15 23.73 -5.17 -2.08
N ALA A 16 22.68 -4.65 -2.72
CA ALA A 16 21.72 -3.78 -2.06
C ALA A 16 21.21 -4.48 -0.80
N LEU A 17 21.29 -3.79 0.35
CA LEU A 17 20.84 -4.32 1.62
C LEU A 17 19.37 -4.73 1.50
N CYS A 18 19.09 -6.02 1.66
CA CYS A 18 17.78 -6.59 1.42
C CYS A 18 17.35 -7.42 2.62
N LEU A 19 16.43 -6.87 3.41
CA LEU A 19 15.86 -7.53 4.58
C LEU A 19 15.09 -8.80 4.20
N PRO A 20 15.04 -9.83 5.06
CA PRO A 20 14.09 -10.92 4.88
C PRO A 20 12.65 -10.42 5.00
N ILE A 21 11.71 -11.14 4.37
CA ILE A 21 10.28 -10.91 4.57
C ILE A 21 9.97 -11.00 6.08
N PRO A 22 9.29 -10.01 6.67
CA PRO A 22 8.99 -10.03 8.10
C PRO A 22 8.13 -11.26 8.41
N THR A 23 8.54 -12.03 9.41
CA THR A 23 7.66 -13.08 9.94
C THR A 23 6.53 -12.41 10.70
N LEU A 24 5.28 -12.64 10.28
CA LEU A 24 4.13 -12.21 11.05
C LEU A 24 4.22 -12.80 12.46
N SER A 25 4.13 -11.94 13.46
CA SER A 25 4.38 -12.31 14.86
C SER A 25 3.42 -13.41 15.31
N ARG A 26 3.95 -14.51 15.85
CA ARG A 26 3.15 -15.56 16.51
C ARG A 26 2.34 -15.03 17.71
N HIS A 27 2.75 -13.89 18.26
CA HIS A 27 2.02 -13.19 19.30
C HIS A 27 0.98 -12.25 18.69
N HIS A 28 -0.23 -12.79 18.51
CA HIS A 28 -1.44 -12.04 18.15
C HIS A 28 -2.08 -11.39 19.39
N PRO A 29 -2.82 -10.28 19.22
CA PRO A 29 -3.70 -9.79 20.28
C PRO A 29 -4.64 -10.90 20.75
N LYS A 30 -4.85 -11.03 22.06
CA LYS A 30 -5.65 -12.14 22.63
C LYS A 30 -7.07 -12.20 22.07
N ASP A 31 -7.61 -11.04 21.73
CA ASP A 31 -8.97 -10.87 21.22
C ASP A 31 -9.05 -10.87 19.67
N MET A 32 -7.92 -11.05 18.99
CA MET A 32 -7.81 -11.19 17.53
C MET A 32 -7.09 -12.51 17.23
N GLN A 33 -7.85 -13.55 16.93
CA GLN A 33 -7.30 -14.87 16.65
C GLN A 33 -7.65 -15.28 15.23
N LEU A 34 -6.69 -15.96 14.59
CA LEU A 34 -6.94 -16.62 13.31
C LEU A 34 -8.11 -17.59 13.47
N THR A 35 -9.11 -17.39 12.65
CA THR A 35 -10.23 -18.32 12.50
C THR A 35 -10.15 -18.92 11.11
N PRO A 36 -10.37 -20.23 10.93
CA PRO A 36 -10.41 -20.82 9.60
C PRO A 36 -11.36 -20.05 8.69
N ASP A 37 -10.83 -19.64 7.54
CA ASP A 37 -11.61 -19.07 6.46
C ASP A 37 -12.55 -20.13 5.87
N PRO A 38 -13.64 -19.72 5.17
CA PRO A 38 -14.59 -20.67 4.62
C PRO A 38 -13.92 -21.64 3.65
N GLU A 39 -12.94 -21.13 2.89
CA GLU A 39 -12.01 -21.92 2.10
C GLU A 39 -10.55 -21.52 2.39
N PRO A 40 -9.61 -22.48 2.36
CA PRO A 40 -8.19 -22.18 2.41
C PRO A 40 -7.74 -21.54 1.10
N PHE A 41 -6.75 -20.66 1.15
CA PHE A 41 -6.20 -20.07 -0.06
C PHE A 41 -5.46 -21.12 -0.92
N ASP A 42 -5.78 -21.17 -2.21
CA ASP A 42 -5.06 -21.95 -3.21
C ASP A 42 -4.66 -21.05 -4.38
N GLN A 43 -3.35 -20.99 -4.68
CA GLN A 43 -2.83 -20.10 -5.71
C GLN A 43 -3.40 -20.43 -7.10
N SER A 44 -3.57 -21.72 -7.43
CA SER A 44 -4.02 -22.14 -8.76
C SER A 44 -5.51 -21.89 -9.00
N THR A 45 -6.28 -21.78 -7.92
CA THR A 45 -7.72 -21.54 -7.95
C THR A 45 -8.04 -20.06 -7.85
N HIS A 46 -7.34 -19.33 -6.98
CA HIS A 46 -7.74 -17.96 -6.60
C HIS A 46 -7.00 -16.85 -7.34
N LEU A 47 -5.89 -17.15 -8.02
CA LEU A 47 -5.14 -16.16 -8.79
C LEU A 47 -5.33 -16.35 -10.29
N GLU A 48 -5.50 -15.22 -10.99
CA GLU A 48 -5.51 -15.10 -12.45
C GLU A 48 -4.62 -13.90 -12.83
N ILE A 49 -3.32 -13.99 -12.55
CA ILE A 49 -2.41 -12.86 -12.75
C ILE A 49 -2.14 -12.65 -14.24
N CYS A 50 -2.66 -11.55 -14.77
CA CYS A 50 -2.28 -10.98 -16.06
C CYS A 50 -1.64 -9.62 -15.79
N PRO A 51 -0.30 -9.48 -15.89
CA PRO A 51 0.39 -8.23 -15.55
C PRO A 51 -0.13 -7.00 -16.32
N PRO A 52 0.05 -5.79 -15.77
CA PRO A 52 -0.35 -4.56 -16.45
C PRO A 52 0.37 -4.39 -17.78
N GLN A 53 -0.27 -3.72 -18.73
CA GLN A 53 0.41 -3.34 -19.98
C GLN A 53 1.13 -2.01 -19.84
N GLN A 54 0.62 -1.14 -18.97
CA GLN A 54 1.15 0.21 -18.78
C GLN A 54 1.46 0.51 -17.32
N VAL A 55 2.62 1.12 -17.12
CA VAL A 55 3.05 1.71 -15.86
C VAL A 55 3.26 3.21 -16.10
N TYR A 56 2.87 4.01 -15.12
CA TYR A 56 3.17 5.44 -15.05
C TYR A 56 4.30 5.67 -14.07
N THR A 57 5.25 6.52 -14.47
CA THR A 57 6.42 6.84 -13.67
C THR A 57 6.10 7.83 -12.55
N MET A 58 7.12 8.25 -11.77
CA MET A 58 6.93 9.30 -10.74
C MET A 58 6.45 10.63 -11.35
N GLU A 59 6.82 10.89 -12.61
CA GLU A 59 6.40 12.06 -13.38
C GLU A 59 5.10 11.81 -14.20
N MET A 60 4.42 10.69 -13.99
CA MET A 60 3.24 10.26 -14.75
C MET A 60 3.45 10.06 -16.25
N ASN A 61 4.69 9.78 -16.67
CA ASN A 61 4.97 9.35 -18.03
C ASN A 61 4.60 7.87 -18.18
N ALA A 62 3.84 7.54 -19.23
CA ALA A 62 3.45 6.17 -19.51
C ALA A 62 4.60 5.37 -20.13
N THR A 63 4.84 4.16 -19.61
CA THR A 63 5.80 3.19 -20.13
C THR A 63 5.18 1.79 -20.19
N ALA A 64 5.66 0.95 -21.10
CA ALA A 64 5.15 -0.41 -21.24
C ALA A 64 5.74 -1.35 -20.19
N PHE A 65 4.94 -2.32 -19.72
CA PHE A 65 5.40 -3.43 -18.91
C PHE A 65 5.27 -4.77 -19.69
N PRO A 66 6.26 -5.68 -19.62
CA PRO A 66 7.52 -5.57 -18.88
C PRO A 66 8.43 -4.47 -19.43
N TYR A 67 9.24 -3.87 -18.55
CA TYR A 67 10.15 -2.78 -18.93
C TYR A 67 11.15 -3.24 -20.00
N SER A 68 11.35 -2.41 -21.03
CA SER A 68 12.25 -2.73 -22.15
C SER A 68 13.73 -2.78 -21.78
N GLN A 69 14.11 -2.08 -20.70
CA GLN A 69 15.42 -2.13 -20.08
C GLN A 69 15.22 -2.43 -18.60
N SER A 70 15.92 -3.43 -18.06
CA SER A 70 16.05 -3.56 -16.61
C SER A 70 16.89 -2.38 -16.13
N LEU A 71 16.37 -1.54 -15.23
CA LEU A 71 17.22 -0.58 -14.53
C LEU A 71 18.38 -1.35 -13.89
N GLN A 72 19.61 -0.97 -14.22
CA GLN A 72 20.77 -1.48 -13.50
C GLN A 72 20.68 -0.97 -12.06
N ALA A 73 21.09 -1.80 -11.10
CA ALA A 73 20.94 -1.51 -9.67
C ALA A 73 21.70 -0.25 -9.20
N ASP A 74 22.56 0.36 -10.03
CA ASP A 74 23.33 1.57 -9.74
C ASP A 74 22.59 2.87 -10.12
N GLU A 75 21.62 2.83 -11.03
CA GLU A 75 20.76 3.95 -11.41
C GLU A 75 19.44 3.89 -10.63
N SER A 76 19.52 3.82 -9.30
CA SER A 76 18.35 3.74 -8.41
C SER A 76 17.57 5.06 -8.34
N THR A 77 17.00 5.51 -9.45
CA THR A 77 15.78 6.31 -9.42
C THR A 77 14.63 5.32 -9.48
N LEU A 78 14.06 5.00 -8.30
CA LEU A 78 12.78 4.31 -8.19
C LEU A 78 11.71 5.13 -8.91
N ASP A 79 11.55 4.90 -10.21
CA ASP A 79 10.68 5.68 -11.09
C ASP A 79 9.36 4.96 -11.36
N PHE A 80 8.90 4.16 -10.40
CA PHE A 80 7.59 3.55 -10.42
C PHE A 80 6.58 4.44 -9.69
N GLY A 81 5.50 4.80 -10.38
CA GLY A 81 4.39 5.57 -9.82
C GLY A 81 3.13 4.75 -9.57
N ILE A 82 2.46 4.34 -10.65
CA ILE A 82 1.14 3.67 -10.63
C ILE A 82 0.95 2.83 -11.90
N THR A 83 0.16 1.76 -11.85
CA THR A 83 -0.17 0.94 -13.03
C THR A 83 -1.53 1.31 -13.60
N ASP A 84 -1.80 0.91 -14.85
CA ASP A 84 -3.18 0.65 -15.28
C ASP A 84 -3.80 -0.52 -14.48
N ALA A 85 -5.10 -0.78 -14.70
CA ALA A 85 -5.76 -1.92 -14.06
C ALA A 85 -5.40 -3.23 -14.79
N PHE A 86 -5.19 -4.30 -14.03
CA PHE A 86 -4.74 -5.60 -14.56
C PHE A 86 -5.36 -6.76 -13.77
N GLN A 87 -5.47 -7.95 -14.36
CA GLN A 87 -6.12 -9.08 -13.68
C GLN A 87 -5.19 -9.64 -12.59
N VAL A 88 -5.74 -9.90 -11.39
CA VAL A 88 -4.98 -10.49 -10.27
C VAL A 88 -5.68 -11.72 -9.72
N LEU A 89 -6.96 -11.59 -9.37
CA LEU A 89 -7.77 -12.67 -8.81
C LEU A 89 -8.57 -13.35 -9.91
N SER A 90 -8.80 -14.65 -9.76
CA SER A 90 -9.87 -15.32 -10.50
C SER A 90 -11.25 -14.89 -9.99
N ASP A 91 -12.31 -15.40 -10.62
CA ASP A 91 -13.67 -15.19 -10.11
C ASP A 91 -13.85 -15.85 -8.74
N GLU A 92 -13.29 -17.05 -8.55
CA GLU A 92 -13.27 -17.79 -7.29
C GLU A 92 -12.52 -17.01 -6.20
N GLY A 93 -11.31 -16.52 -6.50
CA GLY A 93 -10.53 -15.73 -5.55
C GLY A 93 -11.22 -14.41 -5.15
N THR A 94 -11.99 -13.83 -6.07
CA THR A 94 -12.80 -12.65 -5.77
C THR A 94 -13.96 -13.00 -4.85
N GLU A 95 -14.65 -14.11 -5.10
CA GLU A 95 -15.77 -14.58 -4.28
C GLU A 95 -15.33 -14.94 -2.85
N ALA A 96 -14.17 -15.56 -2.70
CA ALA A 96 -13.53 -15.84 -1.40
C ALA A 96 -13.37 -14.57 -0.55
N LEU A 97 -12.83 -13.50 -1.15
CA LEU A 97 -12.64 -12.22 -0.46
C LEU A 97 -13.98 -11.56 -0.14
N VAL A 98 -14.98 -11.66 -1.01
CA VAL A 98 -16.33 -11.16 -0.73
C VAL A 98 -16.94 -11.90 0.47
N GLU A 99 -16.77 -13.22 0.58
CA GLU A 99 -17.26 -13.97 1.75
C GLU A 99 -16.54 -13.54 3.05
N ILE A 100 -15.23 -13.29 3.00
CA ILE A 100 -14.47 -12.75 4.13
C ILE A 100 -15.00 -11.36 4.53
N VAL A 101 -15.29 -10.49 3.56
CA VAL A 101 -15.92 -9.18 3.83
C VAL A 101 -17.26 -9.36 4.53
N GLU A 102 -18.14 -10.20 3.99
CA GLU A 102 -19.47 -10.46 4.55
C GLU A 102 -19.41 -11.02 5.97
N ARG A 103 -18.42 -11.86 6.26
CA ARG A 103 -18.19 -12.45 7.59
C ARG A 103 -17.82 -11.41 8.65
N TYR A 104 -16.97 -10.43 8.31
CA TYR A 104 -16.41 -9.49 9.29
C TYR A 104 -17.02 -8.08 9.24
N LYS A 105 -17.89 -7.75 8.26
CA LYS A 105 -18.44 -6.39 8.10
C LYS A 105 -19.25 -5.87 9.30
N THR A 106 -19.68 -6.75 10.20
CA THR A 106 -20.39 -6.38 11.43
C THR A 106 -19.55 -6.49 12.71
N ASP A 107 -18.30 -6.94 12.61
CA ASP A 107 -17.41 -7.06 13.78
C ASP A 107 -16.80 -5.69 14.12
N PRO A 108 -17.14 -5.06 15.25
CA PRO A 108 -16.66 -3.72 15.59
C PRO A 108 -15.14 -3.65 15.85
N ARG A 109 -14.47 -4.81 15.98
CA ARG A 109 -13.01 -4.87 16.09
C ARG A 109 -12.32 -4.73 14.72
N ILE A 110 -13.04 -5.03 13.65
CA ILE A 110 -12.54 -5.08 12.27
C ILE A 110 -13.16 -3.98 11.41
N ALA A 111 -14.49 -3.84 11.45
CA ALA A 111 -15.29 -2.90 10.67
C ALA A 111 -15.55 -1.60 11.45
N GLN A 112 -15.20 -0.48 10.84
CA GLN A 112 -15.27 0.87 11.42
C GLN A 112 -15.74 1.89 10.37
N SER A 113 -16.09 3.10 10.79
CA SER A 113 -16.44 4.22 9.91
C SER A 113 -15.96 5.54 10.51
N ASP A 114 -15.71 6.53 9.64
CA ASP A 114 -15.31 7.87 10.07
C ASP A 114 -15.73 8.97 9.07
N ASN A 115 -15.22 10.19 9.26
CA ASN A 115 -15.51 11.35 8.40
C ASN A 115 -14.97 11.22 6.97
N ARG A 116 -14.01 10.32 6.73
CA ARG A 116 -13.34 10.10 5.44
C ARG A 116 -13.95 8.92 4.67
N ALA A 117 -14.29 7.82 5.37
CA ALA A 117 -14.81 6.61 4.74
C ALA A 117 -16.07 6.08 5.47
N PRO A 118 -17.17 5.78 4.74
CA PRO A 118 -18.44 5.38 5.33
C PRO A 118 -18.40 4.00 5.99
N LEU A 119 -17.55 3.10 5.49
CA LEU A 119 -17.23 1.82 6.10
C LEU A 119 -15.87 1.35 5.59
N PHE A 120 -14.99 0.99 6.51
CA PHE A 120 -13.71 0.35 6.21
C PHE A 120 -13.45 -0.79 7.18
N MET A 121 -12.69 -1.80 6.73
CA MET A 121 -12.32 -2.96 7.54
C MET A 121 -10.81 -3.09 7.62
N ARG A 122 -10.28 -3.27 8.83
CA ARG A 122 -8.84 -3.39 9.13
C ARG A 122 -8.61 -4.50 10.14
N GLY A 123 -7.39 -5.02 10.23
CA GLY A 123 -7.07 -6.13 11.12
C GLY A 123 -7.43 -7.52 10.57
N LEU A 124 -7.82 -7.62 9.30
CA LEU A 124 -8.04 -8.91 8.64
C LEU A 124 -6.79 -9.79 8.65
N GLY A 125 -5.60 -9.19 8.59
CA GLY A 125 -4.33 -9.89 8.75
C GLY A 125 -4.16 -10.58 10.11
N PHE A 126 -4.97 -10.27 11.13
CA PHE A 126 -4.95 -11.00 12.40
C PHE A 126 -5.89 -12.21 12.44
N VAL A 127 -6.91 -12.25 11.59
CA VAL A 127 -8.06 -13.16 11.73
C VAL A 127 -8.27 -14.10 10.55
N SER A 128 -7.79 -13.73 9.35
CA SER A 128 -8.00 -14.49 8.11
C SER A 128 -6.67 -15.08 7.59
N PRO A 129 -6.48 -16.41 7.65
CA PRO A 129 -5.37 -17.08 7.00
C PRO A 129 -5.32 -16.83 5.49
N PHE A 130 -6.47 -16.77 4.81
CA PHE A 130 -6.56 -16.48 3.37
C PHE A 130 -5.91 -15.12 3.06
N ILE A 131 -6.22 -14.07 3.84
CA ILE A 131 -5.63 -12.74 3.68
C ILE A 131 -4.10 -12.78 3.91
N GLN A 132 -3.63 -13.53 4.90
CA GLN A 132 -2.20 -13.66 5.16
C GLN A 132 -1.48 -14.35 4.00
N GLU A 133 -2.02 -15.47 3.51
CA GLU A 133 -1.45 -16.29 2.45
C GLU A 133 -1.49 -15.56 1.10
N LEU A 134 -2.61 -14.91 0.77
CA LEU A 134 -2.74 -14.09 -0.44
C LEU A 134 -1.71 -12.95 -0.44
N GLY A 135 -1.62 -12.17 0.65
CA GLY A 135 -0.67 -11.06 0.72
C GLY A 135 0.81 -11.49 0.74
N ASN A 136 1.12 -12.68 1.27
CA ASN A 136 2.48 -13.26 1.26
C ASN A 136 2.77 -14.13 0.03
N ASN A 137 1.83 -14.25 -0.92
CA ASN A 137 2.00 -15.16 -2.05
C ASN A 137 3.21 -14.76 -2.91
N SER A 138 4.06 -15.73 -3.26
CA SER A 138 5.31 -15.46 -3.98
C SER A 138 5.09 -14.88 -5.38
N ALA A 139 4.02 -15.28 -6.09
CA ALA A 139 3.73 -14.76 -7.42
C ALA A 139 3.31 -13.28 -7.37
N ILE A 140 2.55 -12.89 -6.34
CA ILE A 140 2.20 -11.48 -6.10
C ILE A 140 3.45 -10.69 -5.73
N LEU A 141 4.26 -11.19 -4.78
CA LEU A 141 5.46 -10.51 -4.33
C LEU A 141 6.49 -10.33 -5.44
N GLU A 142 6.64 -11.32 -6.31
CA GLU A 142 7.49 -11.22 -7.50
C GLU A 142 6.98 -10.13 -8.44
N LEU A 143 5.69 -10.13 -8.78
CA LEU A 143 5.11 -9.11 -9.66
C LEU A 143 5.26 -7.69 -9.10
N VAL A 144 4.86 -7.46 -7.84
CA VAL A 144 4.91 -6.10 -7.27
C VAL A 144 6.36 -5.63 -7.09
N SER A 145 7.31 -6.53 -6.83
CA SER A 145 8.74 -6.18 -6.79
C SER A 145 9.29 -5.82 -8.17
N GLN A 146 8.88 -6.56 -9.21
CA GLN A 146 9.23 -6.22 -10.59
C GLN A 146 8.65 -4.87 -10.99
N LEU A 147 7.39 -4.59 -10.67
CA LEU A 147 6.74 -3.31 -10.96
C LEU A 147 7.45 -2.16 -10.24
N ALA A 148 7.71 -2.29 -8.94
CA ALA A 148 8.40 -1.27 -8.14
C ALA A 148 9.90 -1.12 -8.48
N GLN A 149 10.47 -2.08 -9.23
CA GLN A 149 11.90 -2.17 -9.53
C GLN A 149 12.77 -2.26 -8.26
N GLU A 150 12.21 -2.82 -7.19
CA GLU A 150 12.90 -3.11 -5.94
C GLU A 150 12.28 -4.29 -5.20
N PRO A 151 13.02 -5.01 -4.34
CA PRO A 151 12.46 -6.10 -3.56
C PRO A 151 11.44 -5.59 -2.54
N LEU A 152 10.19 -6.03 -2.65
CA LEU A 152 9.12 -5.71 -1.72
C LEU A 152 8.79 -6.88 -0.79
N ALA A 153 8.20 -6.54 0.35
CA ALA A 153 7.58 -7.48 1.27
C ALA A 153 6.20 -6.97 1.69
N PRO A 154 5.30 -7.85 2.17
CA PRO A 154 4.04 -7.40 2.77
C PRO A 154 4.31 -6.50 3.95
N HIS A 155 3.46 -5.50 4.14
CA HIS A 155 3.64 -4.52 5.18
C HIS A 155 3.61 -5.16 6.58
N SER A 156 4.54 -4.79 7.46
CA SER A 156 4.65 -5.44 8.78
C SER A 156 3.65 -4.94 9.83
N MET A 157 2.91 -3.87 9.55
CA MET A 157 1.74 -3.45 10.34
C MET A 157 0.55 -4.34 9.97
N VAL A 158 0.35 -5.42 10.71
CA VAL A 158 -0.68 -6.45 10.48
C VAL A 158 -2.09 -5.87 10.43
N GLN A 159 -2.37 -4.84 11.23
CA GLN A 159 -3.65 -4.14 11.19
C GLN A 159 -3.95 -3.48 9.82
N ASN A 160 -2.93 -3.03 9.11
CA ASN A 160 -3.03 -2.45 7.76
C ASN A 160 -2.52 -3.40 6.66
N TYR A 161 -2.33 -4.69 6.98
CA TYR A 161 -1.83 -5.68 6.05
C TYR A 161 -2.72 -5.79 4.81
N ALA A 162 -4.03 -5.91 5.06
CA ALA A 162 -5.08 -5.70 4.10
C ALA A 162 -6.15 -4.80 4.72
N HIS A 163 -6.66 -3.85 3.97
CA HIS A 163 -7.82 -3.05 4.34
C HIS A 163 -8.93 -3.15 3.30
N ILE A 164 -10.18 -3.16 3.73
CA ILE A 164 -11.35 -3.12 2.84
C ILE A 164 -11.95 -1.73 2.91
N ASN A 165 -12.28 -1.15 1.76
CA ASN A 165 -13.11 0.05 1.67
C ASN A 165 -14.45 -0.33 1.05
N VAL A 166 -15.54 0.08 1.69
CA VAL A 166 -16.91 -0.15 1.22
C VAL A 166 -17.55 1.20 0.93
N GLY A 167 -17.62 1.55 -0.35
CA GLY A 167 -18.25 2.77 -0.84
C GLY A 167 -19.77 2.61 -0.94
N GLN A 168 -20.51 3.56 -0.40
CA GLN A 168 -21.97 3.61 -0.52
C GLN A 168 -22.37 4.28 -1.84
N ALA A 169 -23.22 3.61 -2.62
CA ALA A 169 -23.76 4.19 -3.84
C ALA A 169 -24.85 5.23 -3.51
N HIS A 170 -24.83 6.35 -4.25
CA HIS A 170 -25.81 7.42 -4.15
C HIS A 170 -26.79 7.39 -5.33
N ALA A 171 -27.99 7.93 -5.13
CA ALA A 171 -28.86 8.29 -6.25
C ALA A 171 -28.20 9.41 -7.08
N LYS A 172 -28.40 9.41 -8.41
CA LYS A 172 -27.74 10.38 -9.30
C LYS A 172 -28.12 11.84 -9.00
N ASP A 173 -29.33 12.03 -8.50
CA ASP A 173 -29.94 13.30 -8.09
C ASP A 173 -29.73 13.63 -6.61
N ALA A 174 -28.96 12.82 -5.87
CA ALA A 174 -28.65 13.09 -4.47
C ALA A 174 -28.00 14.47 -4.33
N SER A 175 -28.52 15.25 -3.37
CA SER A 175 -28.06 16.62 -3.07
C SER A 175 -26.64 16.65 -2.50
N THR A 176 -26.18 15.54 -1.94
CA THR A 176 -24.81 15.35 -1.46
C THR A 176 -24.18 14.14 -2.14
N LYS A 177 -23.03 14.36 -2.77
CA LYS A 177 -22.24 13.34 -3.45
C LYS A 177 -20.90 13.27 -2.74
N THR A 178 -20.74 12.28 -1.87
CA THR A 178 -19.50 12.11 -1.11
C THR A 178 -18.53 11.24 -1.88
N GLU A 179 -17.27 11.64 -1.90
CA GLU A 179 -16.17 10.78 -2.36
C GLU A 179 -16.17 9.49 -1.53
N VAL A 180 -15.82 8.36 -2.16
CA VAL A 180 -15.65 7.10 -1.42
C VAL A 180 -14.42 7.19 -0.54
N ASP A 181 -13.40 7.89 -1.03
CA ASP A 181 -12.20 8.22 -0.28
C ASP A 181 -11.67 9.59 -0.73
N SER A 182 -11.40 10.49 0.21
CA SER A 182 -11.01 11.87 -0.11
C SER A 182 -9.53 11.99 -0.51
N LEU A 183 -9.14 13.13 -1.09
CA LEU A 183 -7.75 13.36 -1.51
C LEU A 183 -6.77 13.18 -0.34
N HIS A 184 -5.86 12.22 -0.49
CA HIS A 184 -4.82 11.92 0.50
C HIS A 184 -3.61 11.25 -0.16
N ALA A 185 -2.51 11.16 0.56
CA ALA A 185 -1.42 10.23 0.27
C ALA A 185 -1.44 9.11 1.32
N ASP A 186 -0.96 7.93 0.95
CA ASP A 186 -0.96 6.80 1.87
C ASP A 186 0.05 6.96 3.00
N SER A 187 -0.22 6.23 4.08
CA SER A 187 0.68 6.07 5.22
C SER A 187 1.49 4.77 5.16
N VAL A 188 1.66 4.23 3.95
CA VAL A 188 2.49 3.08 3.56
C VAL A 188 3.08 3.35 2.18
N ASP A 189 4.19 2.69 1.84
CA ASP A 189 4.91 2.96 0.58
C ASP A 189 4.12 2.55 -0.66
N TYR A 190 3.66 1.30 -0.66
CA TYR A 190 3.09 0.65 -1.84
C TYR A 190 1.75 0.00 -1.50
N VAL A 191 0.81 0.06 -2.43
CA VAL A 191 -0.50 -0.59 -2.29
C VAL A 191 -0.94 -1.28 -3.56
N LEU A 192 -1.52 -2.47 -3.42
CA LEU A 192 -2.27 -3.16 -4.47
C LEU A 192 -3.76 -3.07 -4.13
N VAL A 193 -4.51 -2.29 -4.91
CA VAL A 193 -5.95 -2.12 -4.76
C VAL A 193 -6.68 -3.10 -5.68
N LEU A 194 -7.38 -4.06 -5.10
CA LEU A 194 -8.19 -5.07 -5.77
C LEU A 194 -9.67 -4.65 -5.76
N MET A 195 -10.29 -4.64 -6.93
CA MET A 195 -11.72 -4.38 -7.08
C MET A 195 -12.51 -5.67 -6.85
N LEU A 196 -13.40 -5.71 -5.85
CA LEU A 196 -14.20 -6.89 -5.53
C LEU A 196 -15.62 -6.81 -6.09
N THR A 197 -16.17 -5.60 -6.21
CA THR A 197 -17.46 -5.38 -6.86
C THR A 197 -17.26 -5.20 -8.36
N ASP A 198 -18.12 -5.81 -9.17
CA ASP A 198 -18.09 -5.59 -10.62
C ASP A 198 -18.38 -4.12 -10.96
N PRO A 199 -17.43 -3.40 -11.61
CA PRO A 199 -17.61 -2.01 -12.02
C PRO A 199 -18.83 -1.77 -12.91
N ALA A 200 -19.34 -2.79 -13.62
CA ALA A 200 -20.55 -2.65 -14.42
C ALA A 200 -21.83 -2.39 -13.60
N THR A 201 -21.80 -2.62 -12.28
CA THR A 201 -22.95 -2.48 -11.38
C THR A 201 -23.11 -1.08 -10.79
N PHE A 202 -22.15 -0.17 -11.01
CA PHE A 202 -22.20 1.19 -10.51
C PHE A 202 -21.60 2.19 -11.53
N GLU A 203 -21.93 3.47 -11.36
CA GLU A 203 -21.30 4.56 -12.11
C GLU A 203 -20.40 5.39 -11.18
N GLY A 204 -19.31 5.94 -11.69
CA GLY A 204 -18.34 6.66 -10.86
C GLY A 204 -17.41 5.71 -10.10
N GLY A 205 -16.89 6.15 -8.96
CA GLY A 205 -16.00 5.32 -8.13
C GLY A 205 -14.60 5.08 -8.70
N GLU A 206 -14.21 5.83 -9.73
CA GLU A 206 -12.89 5.74 -10.33
C GLU A 206 -11.84 6.27 -9.36
N LEU A 207 -10.67 5.62 -9.35
CA LEU A 207 -9.50 6.13 -8.64
C LEU A 207 -8.84 7.21 -9.51
N GLU A 208 -8.55 8.35 -8.90
CA GLU A 208 -7.84 9.45 -9.54
C GLU A 208 -6.55 9.72 -8.78
N ALA A 209 -5.41 9.67 -9.48
CA ALA A 209 -4.11 10.06 -8.96
C ALA A 209 -3.69 11.42 -9.54
N VAL A 210 -3.28 12.34 -8.67
CA VAL A 210 -2.81 13.68 -9.05
C VAL A 210 -1.43 13.55 -9.70
N LYS A 211 -1.26 14.14 -10.89
CA LYS A 211 0.00 14.10 -11.66
C LYS A 211 1.10 14.97 -11.07
N MET A 212 0.72 15.98 -10.30
CA MET A 212 1.64 16.98 -9.78
C MET A 212 2.56 16.40 -8.71
N GLN A 213 3.85 16.66 -8.88
CA GLN A 213 4.92 16.34 -7.95
C GLN A 213 5.82 17.56 -7.72
N PRO A 214 6.55 17.63 -6.59
CA PRO A 214 6.51 16.72 -5.45
C PRO A 214 5.22 16.84 -4.62
N LEU A 215 4.85 15.79 -3.88
CA LEU A 215 3.64 15.72 -3.03
C LEU A 215 3.35 17.01 -2.23
N ALA A 216 4.35 17.59 -1.58
CA ALA A 216 4.18 18.80 -0.78
C ALA A 216 3.66 20.00 -1.61
N GLN A 217 4.14 20.18 -2.83
CA GLN A 217 3.69 21.25 -3.73
C GLN A 217 2.27 20.96 -4.24
N ALA A 218 1.96 19.70 -4.54
CA ALA A 218 0.61 19.29 -4.91
C ALA A 218 -0.40 19.62 -3.80
N MET A 219 -0.07 19.28 -2.55
CA MET A 219 -0.90 19.60 -1.38
C MET A 219 -1.10 21.10 -1.19
N GLU A 220 -0.04 21.90 -1.34
CA GLU A 220 -0.12 23.35 -1.24
C GLU A 220 -1.04 23.95 -2.32
N ARG A 221 -0.81 23.60 -3.60
CA ARG A 221 -1.61 24.12 -4.72
C ARG A 221 -3.08 23.71 -4.61
N ILE A 222 -3.35 22.45 -4.31
CA ILE A 222 -4.72 21.93 -4.19
C ILE A 222 -5.42 22.54 -2.96
N GLY A 223 -4.69 22.67 -1.84
CA GLY A 223 -5.18 23.34 -0.64
C GLY A 223 -5.56 24.80 -0.91
N ALA A 224 -4.69 25.54 -1.61
CA ALA A 224 -4.95 26.93 -2.01
C ALA A 224 -6.13 27.07 -2.98
N ALA A 225 -6.34 26.06 -3.85
CA ALA A 225 -7.49 25.99 -4.76
C ALA A 225 -8.77 25.49 -4.07
N GLY A 226 -8.75 25.18 -2.77
CA GLY A 226 -9.90 24.65 -2.05
C GLY A 226 -10.35 23.28 -2.54
N GLY A 227 -9.41 22.44 -3.00
CA GLY A 227 -9.65 21.07 -3.46
C GLY A 227 -10.06 20.94 -4.92
N VAL A 228 -10.06 22.05 -5.67
CA VAL A 228 -10.42 22.04 -7.09
C VAL A 228 -9.27 21.49 -7.92
N LEU A 229 -9.59 20.53 -8.79
CA LEU A 229 -8.68 19.89 -9.75
C LEU A 229 -9.25 20.04 -11.16
N ASP A 230 -8.39 20.29 -12.14
CA ASP A 230 -8.72 20.11 -13.55
C ASP A 230 -8.65 18.62 -13.89
N GLU A 231 -9.79 18.01 -14.22
CA GLU A 231 -9.85 16.57 -14.46
C GLU A 231 -9.06 16.10 -15.69
N SER A 232 -8.81 16.98 -16.65
CA SER A 232 -8.07 16.64 -17.87
C SER A 232 -6.56 16.79 -17.69
N GLU A 233 -6.15 17.82 -16.96
CA GLU A 233 -4.75 18.18 -16.82
C GLU A 233 -4.13 17.60 -15.54
N ASP A 234 -4.83 17.69 -14.40
CA ASP A 234 -4.23 17.45 -13.09
C ASP A 234 -4.25 15.97 -12.65
N VAL A 235 -5.05 15.08 -13.26
CA VAL A 235 -5.25 13.70 -12.78
C VAL A 235 -5.10 12.61 -13.85
N VAL A 236 -4.59 11.44 -13.45
CA VAL A 236 -4.70 10.17 -14.19
C VAL A 236 -5.83 9.37 -13.55
N ARG A 237 -6.70 8.80 -14.37
CA ARG A 237 -7.85 8.00 -13.95
C ARG A 237 -7.60 6.53 -14.24
N ILE A 238 -7.75 5.69 -13.21
CA ILE A 238 -7.63 4.25 -13.34
C ILE A 238 -9.02 3.63 -13.44
N ASN A 239 -9.25 2.89 -14.52
CA ASN A 239 -10.53 2.25 -14.81
C ASN A 239 -10.40 0.74 -14.64
N PHE A 240 -11.17 0.18 -13.71
CA PHE A 240 -11.36 -1.26 -13.60
C PHE A 240 -12.49 -1.66 -14.54
N SER A 241 -12.29 -2.72 -15.32
CA SER A 241 -13.29 -3.25 -16.26
C SER A 241 -14.06 -4.45 -15.74
N ARG A 242 -13.54 -5.17 -14.73
CA ARG A 242 -14.21 -6.30 -14.07
C ARG A 242 -13.74 -6.48 -12.63
N LYS A 243 -14.49 -7.23 -11.83
CA LYS A 243 -14.07 -7.71 -10.51
C LYS A 243 -12.80 -8.58 -10.62
N GLY A 244 -12.00 -8.60 -9.57
CA GLY A 244 -10.72 -9.33 -9.50
C GLY A 244 -9.54 -8.62 -10.15
N GLN A 245 -9.76 -7.48 -10.80
CA GLN A 245 -8.68 -6.62 -11.27
C GLN A 245 -8.04 -5.83 -10.13
N GLY A 246 -6.74 -5.61 -10.25
CA GLY A 246 -5.92 -4.81 -9.35
C GLY A 246 -5.31 -3.59 -10.03
N MET A 247 -4.90 -2.63 -9.22
CA MET A 247 -3.98 -1.55 -9.58
C MET A 247 -2.91 -1.46 -8.50
N PHE A 248 -1.65 -1.34 -8.91
CA PHE A 248 -0.52 -1.19 -8.00
C PHE A 248 0.00 0.24 -8.05
N MET A 249 0.30 0.84 -6.90
CA MET A 249 0.83 2.20 -6.85
C MET A 249 1.75 2.44 -5.67
N ARG A 250 2.61 3.45 -5.79
CA ARG A 250 3.41 4.02 -4.71
C ARG A 250 2.59 5.07 -3.94
N GLY A 251 1.63 4.59 -3.16
CA GLY A 251 0.60 5.38 -2.49
C GLY A 251 1.11 6.55 -1.65
N SER A 252 2.30 6.43 -1.05
CA SER A 252 2.87 7.48 -0.20
C SER A 252 3.35 8.72 -0.96
N GLN A 253 3.49 8.63 -2.28
CA GLN A 253 4.06 9.71 -3.09
C GLN A 253 3.00 10.50 -3.87
N PHE A 254 1.80 9.96 -4.06
CA PHE A 254 0.76 10.62 -4.86
C PHE A 254 -0.45 10.98 -4.01
N LEU A 255 -0.94 12.21 -4.20
CA LEU A 255 -2.31 12.50 -3.82
C LEU A 255 -3.25 11.71 -4.71
N HIS A 256 -4.20 11.02 -4.10
CA HIS A 256 -5.21 10.27 -4.83
C HIS A 256 -6.53 10.27 -4.07
N ARG A 257 -7.61 10.02 -4.81
CA ARG A 257 -8.98 9.93 -4.27
C ARG A 257 -9.77 8.86 -5.01
N VAL A 258 -10.93 8.53 -4.46
CA VAL A 258 -11.93 7.72 -5.14
C VAL A 258 -13.21 8.54 -5.29
N ARG A 259 -13.64 8.74 -6.54
CA ARG A 259 -14.83 9.55 -6.87
C ARG A 259 -16.10 9.00 -6.21
N PRO A 260 -17.15 9.83 -6.08
CA PRO A 260 -18.46 9.34 -5.65
C PRO A 260 -18.96 8.20 -6.52
N VAL A 261 -19.68 7.26 -5.90
CA VAL A 261 -20.32 6.13 -6.56
C VAL A 261 -21.81 6.41 -6.69
N PHE A 262 -22.36 6.09 -7.86
CA PHE A 262 -23.78 6.25 -8.18
C PHE A 262 -24.39 4.91 -8.58
N MET A 263 -25.67 4.73 -8.26
CA MET A 263 -26.41 3.55 -8.71
C MET A 263 -26.53 3.53 -10.24
N ALA A 264 -26.15 2.42 -10.88
CA ALA A 264 -26.32 2.16 -12.31
C ALA A 264 -27.73 1.61 -12.66
N GLY A 265 -28.61 1.46 -11.66
CA GLY A 265 -29.96 0.93 -11.78
C GLY A 265 -30.76 1.05 -10.49
N SER A 266 -31.76 0.19 -10.31
CA SER A 266 -32.64 0.18 -9.14
C SER A 266 -32.03 -0.49 -7.90
N GLU A 267 -30.96 -1.27 -8.08
CA GLU A 267 -30.29 -2.00 -7.00
C GLU A 267 -29.10 -1.19 -6.48
N CYS A 268 -29.00 -1.10 -5.16
CA CYS A 268 -27.87 -0.47 -4.49
C CYS A 268 -26.77 -1.52 -4.28
N VAL A 269 -25.73 -1.46 -5.10
CA VAL A 269 -24.54 -2.30 -4.94
C VAL A 269 -23.43 -1.44 -4.34
N ALA A 270 -22.87 -1.88 -3.21
CA ALA A 270 -21.73 -1.21 -2.61
C ALA A 270 -20.46 -1.44 -3.45
N ARG A 271 -19.64 -0.40 -3.61
CA ARG A 271 -18.31 -0.53 -4.23
C ARG A 271 -17.34 -1.06 -3.18
N VAL A 272 -16.91 -2.31 -3.33
CA VAL A 272 -15.99 -2.95 -2.39
C VAL A 272 -14.62 -3.09 -3.05
N SER A 273 -13.58 -2.64 -2.35
CA SER A 273 -12.19 -2.84 -2.75
C SER A 273 -11.35 -3.35 -1.58
N CYS A 274 -10.43 -4.27 -1.86
CA CYS A 274 -9.45 -4.79 -0.91
C CYS A 274 -8.06 -4.27 -1.26
N VAL A 275 -7.36 -3.68 -0.30
CA VAL A 275 -6.07 -3.05 -0.51
C VAL A 275 -5.01 -3.75 0.32
N PHE A 276 -4.04 -4.34 -0.36
CA PHE A 276 -2.86 -4.92 0.27
C PHE A 276 -1.73 -3.90 0.34
N SER A 277 -1.11 -3.79 1.50
CA SER A 277 0.02 -2.86 1.71
C SER A 277 1.35 -3.61 1.59
N PHE A 278 2.33 -2.97 0.95
CA PHE A 278 3.70 -3.47 0.82
C PHE A 278 4.71 -2.41 1.24
N MET A 279 5.92 -2.85 1.53
CA MET A 279 7.05 -1.99 1.92
C MET A 279 8.35 -2.45 1.26
N SER A 280 9.28 -1.52 1.10
CA SER A 280 10.63 -1.83 0.62
C SER A 280 11.36 -2.76 1.60
N ARG A 281 12.08 -3.75 1.06
CA ARG A 281 13.03 -4.57 1.83
C ARG A 281 14.38 -3.90 1.97
N ASN A 282 14.60 -2.73 1.35
CA ASN A 282 15.80 -1.94 1.55
C ASN A 282 15.57 -0.93 2.68
N PRO A 283 16.16 -1.14 3.88
CA PRO A 283 15.93 -0.24 5.01
C PRO A 283 16.63 1.12 4.86
N ARG A 284 17.40 1.34 3.79
CA ARG A 284 17.93 2.68 3.44
C ARG A 284 16.93 3.52 2.65
N VAL A 285 15.88 2.91 2.07
CA VAL A 285 14.77 3.67 1.49
C VAL A 285 13.99 4.31 2.65
N PRO A 286 13.66 5.61 2.57
CA PRO A 286 12.84 6.28 3.57
C PRO A 286 11.53 5.53 3.81
N ASP A 287 11.17 5.35 5.08
CA ASP A 287 9.94 4.66 5.45
C ASP A 287 8.72 5.61 5.38
N ALA A 288 7.70 5.22 4.61
CA ALA A 288 6.42 5.93 4.59
C ALA A 288 5.43 5.50 5.67
N THR A 289 5.75 4.49 6.49
CA THR A 289 4.88 4.06 7.60
C THR A 289 4.63 5.22 8.57
N ARG A 290 3.37 5.63 8.73
CA ARG A 290 2.97 6.70 9.66
C ARG A 290 2.19 6.17 10.86
N PHE A 291 2.79 6.20 12.04
CA PHE A 291 2.17 5.74 13.28
C PHE A 291 0.90 6.53 13.60
N GLY A 292 0.95 7.85 13.53
CA GLY A 292 -0.15 8.76 13.87
C GLY A 292 -1.42 8.44 13.08
N THR A 293 -1.27 8.09 11.79
CA THR A 293 -2.39 7.65 10.96
C THR A 293 -3.04 6.37 11.54
N PHE A 294 -2.25 5.34 11.82
CA PHE A 294 -2.77 4.06 12.32
C PHE A 294 -3.32 4.15 13.74
N ALA A 295 -2.67 4.94 14.60
CA ALA A 295 -3.10 5.20 15.96
C ALA A 295 -4.46 5.92 15.96
N ASN A 296 -4.65 6.94 15.12
CA ASN A 296 -5.88 7.70 15.04
C ASN A 296 -7.05 6.91 14.44
N MET A 297 -6.80 6.01 13.47
CA MET A 297 -7.86 5.25 12.81
C MET A 297 -8.50 4.18 13.70
N SER A 298 -7.70 3.45 14.49
CA SER A 298 -8.18 2.28 15.25
C SER A 298 -7.98 2.42 16.76
N GLY A 299 -7.86 3.66 17.25
CA GLY A 299 -7.79 3.97 18.67
C GLY A 299 -6.53 3.47 19.38
N ASP A 300 -5.39 3.47 18.69
CA ASP A 300 -4.06 2.98 19.16
C ASP A 300 -4.10 1.64 19.91
N ARG A 301 -5.01 0.76 19.51
CA ARG A 301 -5.18 -0.51 20.24
C ARG A 301 -3.94 -1.40 20.14
N TYR A 302 -3.33 -1.43 18.95
CA TYR A 302 -2.15 -2.25 18.64
C TYR A 302 -1.05 -1.47 17.89
N ALA A 303 -1.36 -0.28 17.38
CA ALA A 303 -0.50 0.46 16.47
C ALA A 303 0.89 0.71 17.08
N HIS A 304 0.99 1.03 18.37
CA HIS A 304 2.28 1.25 19.03
C HIS A 304 3.17 0.01 19.05
N VAL A 305 2.61 -1.19 19.29
CA VAL A 305 3.37 -2.46 19.27
C VAL A 305 3.78 -2.82 17.86
N GLU A 306 2.86 -2.72 16.91
CA GLU A 306 3.14 -3.04 15.50
C GLU A 306 4.19 -2.08 14.93
N TYR A 307 4.08 -0.79 15.24
CA TYR A 307 5.03 0.22 14.79
C TYR A 307 6.42 -0.01 15.39
N ALA A 308 6.50 -0.31 16.69
CA ALA A 308 7.76 -0.69 17.32
C ALA A 308 8.38 -1.94 16.67
N ARG A 309 7.57 -2.95 16.32
CA ARG A 309 8.03 -4.16 15.61
C ARG A 309 8.51 -3.85 14.19
N HIS A 310 7.78 -3.02 13.45
CA HIS A 310 8.17 -2.54 12.13
C HIS A 310 9.53 -1.84 12.16
N LYS A 311 9.70 -0.88 13.08
CA LYS A 311 10.96 -0.15 13.27
C LYS A 311 12.10 -1.05 13.72
N ALA A 312 11.83 -2.01 14.62
CA ALA A 312 12.83 -3.01 15.02
C ALA A 312 13.28 -3.89 13.85
N TRP A 313 12.35 -4.32 12.97
CA TRP A 313 12.68 -5.09 11.77
C TRP A 313 13.58 -4.29 10.80
N ARG A 314 13.26 -3.01 10.56
CA ARG A 314 14.09 -2.12 9.73
C ARG A 314 15.50 -1.94 10.30
N VAL A 315 15.59 -1.63 11.60
CA VAL A 315 16.85 -1.43 12.32
C VAL A 315 17.69 -2.70 12.35
N ALA A 316 17.07 -3.87 12.50
CA ALA A 316 17.78 -5.14 12.41
C ALA A 316 18.51 -5.30 11.07
N GLY A 317 17.91 -4.80 9.97
CA GLY A 317 18.57 -4.77 8.66
C GLY A 317 19.75 -3.82 8.60
N LEU A 318 19.61 -2.62 9.14
CA LEU A 318 20.70 -1.65 9.20
C LEU A 318 21.87 -2.19 10.04
N LEU A 319 21.58 -2.81 11.19
CA LEU A 319 22.59 -3.45 12.02
C LEU A 319 23.22 -4.67 11.33
N LYS A 320 22.43 -5.45 10.58
CA LYS A 320 22.97 -6.54 9.77
C LYS A 320 23.95 -6.04 8.71
N ALA A 321 23.64 -4.92 8.07
CA ALA A 321 24.59 -4.28 7.17
C ALA A 321 25.88 -3.85 7.86
N VAL A 322 25.86 -3.48 9.15
CA VAL A 322 27.09 -3.20 9.91
C VAL A 322 27.92 -4.47 10.11
N GLU A 323 27.28 -5.61 10.41
CA GLU A 323 27.98 -6.89 10.54
C GLU A 323 28.65 -7.34 9.23
N ASP A 324 28.06 -6.99 8.10
CA ASP A 324 28.52 -7.39 6.76
C ASP A 324 29.46 -6.34 6.12
N VAL A 325 29.92 -5.33 6.87
CA VAL A 325 30.90 -4.35 6.39
C VAL A 325 32.29 -4.98 6.27
N GLU A 326 32.89 -4.86 5.08
CA GLU A 326 34.28 -5.25 4.81
C GLU A 326 35.28 -4.49 5.70
N PHE A 327 36.38 -5.15 6.09
CA PHE A 327 37.40 -4.57 6.97
C PHE A 327 38.10 -3.33 6.38
N GLU A 328 38.08 -3.18 5.06
CA GLU A 328 38.63 -2.05 4.31
C GLU A 328 37.70 -0.84 4.23
N ALA A 329 36.45 -0.95 4.72
CA ALA A 329 35.51 0.16 4.71
C ALA A 329 36.03 1.35 5.52
N SER A 330 35.67 2.56 5.08
CA SER A 330 36.08 3.76 5.78
C SER A 330 35.40 3.85 7.16
N ARG A 331 36.02 4.59 8.08
CA ARG A 331 35.40 4.87 9.38
C ARG A 331 34.07 5.60 9.18
N GLU A 332 34.03 6.48 8.20
CA GLU A 332 32.89 7.30 7.82
C GLU A 332 31.70 6.43 7.39
N ASP A 333 31.93 5.37 6.60
CA ASP A 333 30.88 4.44 6.16
C ASP A 333 30.26 3.68 7.35
N VAL A 334 31.10 3.19 8.27
CA VAL A 334 30.63 2.48 9.48
C VAL A 334 29.82 3.41 10.37
N VAL A 335 30.29 4.66 10.56
CA VAL A 335 29.58 5.67 11.34
C VAL A 335 28.24 6.02 10.70
N ALA A 336 28.16 6.12 9.37
CA ALA A 336 26.91 6.39 8.67
C ALA A 336 25.86 5.30 8.94
N LEU A 337 26.22 4.01 8.80
CA LEU A 337 25.29 2.90 9.05
C LEU A 337 24.78 2.85 10.49
N LEU A 338 25.67 3.05 11.47
CA LEU A 338 25.28 3.11 12.87
C LEU A 338 24.38 4.33 13.17
N SER A 339 24.66 5.46 12.50
CA SER A 339 23.87 6.68 12.65
C SER A 339 22.48 6.52 12.05
N ASP A 340 22.33 5.85 10.90
CA ASP A 340 21.04 5.54 10.29
C ASP A 340 20.18 4.68 11.22
N ALA A 341 20.77 3.62 11.78
CA ALA A 341 20.09 2.75 12.74
C ALA A 341 19.64 3.51 14.01
N LEU A 342 20.51 4.39 14.53
CA LEU A 342 20.20 5.23 15.68
C LEU A 342 19.08 6.23 15.37
N ALA A 343 19.13 6.88 14.21
CA ALA A 343 18.14 7.86 13.78
C ALA A 343 16.74 7.24 13.65
N GLU A 344 16.65 6.05 13.06
CA GLU A 344 15.40 5.29 12.91
C GLU A 344 14.76 4.99 14.29
N LEU A 345 15.54 4.47 15.24
CA LEU A 345 15.05 4.20 16.61
C LEU A 345 14.67 5.47 17.37
N GLN A 346 15.50 6.51 17.29
CA GLN A 346 15.23 7.77 17.96
C GLN A 346 13.95 8.43 17.42
N GLY A 347 13.73 8.40 16.10
CA GLY A 347 12.49 8.86 15.49
C GLY A 347 11.28 8.09 15.99
N ALA A 348 11.35 6.74 15.99
CA ALA A 348 10.29 5.90 16.53
C ALA A 348 9.96 6.23 17.99
N VAL A 349 10.97 6.43 18.84
CA VAL A 349 10.78 6.82 20.25
C VAL A 349 10.12 8.18 20.38
N ARG A 350 10.53 9.19 19.59
CA ARG A 350 9.92 10.54 19.65
C ARG A 350 8.44 10.49 19.26
N ILE A 351 8.11 9.75 18.20
CA ILE A 351 6.74 9.54 17.73
C ILE A 351 5.89 8.82 18.79
N LEU A 352 6.37 7.69 19.34
CA LEU A 352 5.66 6.94 20.38
C LEU A 352 5.52 7.71 21.70
N GLN A 353 6.42 8.65 21.99
CA GLN A 353 6.32 9.57 23.14
C GLN A 353 5.39 10.75 22.87
N GLY A 354 4.83 10.88 21.67
CA GLY A 354 4.00 12.03 21.26
C GLY A 354 4.79 13.34 21.14
N LYS A 355 6.12 13.28 21.01
CA LYS A 355 6.97 14.46 20.79
C LYS A 355 6.99 14.89 19.33
N GLU A 356 6.70 13.97 18.42
CA GLU A 356 6.54 14.20 16.98
C GLU A 356 5.22 13.56 16.55
N ASP A 357 4.50 14.23 15.65
CA ASP A 357 3.30 13.70 14.99
C ASP A 357 3.63 13.47 13.52
N ASP A 358 3.47 12.23 13.07
CA ASP A 358 3.76 11.80 11.71
C ASP A 358 2.47 11.50 10.92
N ALA A 359 1.28 11.84 11.44
CA ALA A 359 0.01 11.60 10.76
C ALA A 359 -0.03 12.27 9.37
N MET A 360 -0.42 11.49 8.36
CA MET A 360 -0.54 11.99 6.99
C MET A 360 -1.82 12.83 6.83
N PRO A 361 -1.77 14.03 6.23
CA PRO A 361 -2.96 14.83 6.04
C PRO A 361 -3.89 14.25 4.97
N TYR A 362 -5.18 14.52 5.10
CA TYR A 362 -6.18 14.30 4.06
C TYR A 362 -6.97 15.58 3.82
N PHE A 363 -7.56 15.71 2.63
CA PHE A 363 -8.37 16.86 2.28
C PHE A 363 -9.78 16.71 2.88
N ASP A 364 -10.17 17.69 3.71
CA ASP A 364 -11.52 17.78 4.24
C ASP A 364 -12.36 18.70 3.34
N ALA A 365 -13.35 18.13 2.66
CA ALA A 365 -14.21 18.87 1.73
C ALA A 365 -15.08 19.94 2.40
N LYS A 366 -15.42 19.78 3.68
CA LYS A 366 -16.23 20.76 4.43
C LYS A 366 -15.37 21.96 4.84
N LEU A 367 -14.16 21.70 5.30
CA LEU A 367 -13.19 22.73 5.71
C LEU A 367 -12.41 23.33 4.53
N LYS A 368 -12.46 22.67 3.36
CA LYS A 368 -11.75 23.02 2.13
C LYS A 368 -10.23 23.16 2.33
N ARG A 369 -9.64 22.25 3.10
CA ARG A 369 -8.19 22.23 3.39
C ARG A 369 -7.72 20.85 3.82
N PHE A 370 -6.41 20.64 3.78
CA PHE A 370 -5.79 19.46 4.37
C PHE A 370 -5.79 19.53 5.91
N VAL A 371 -6.09 18.42 6.55
CA VAL A 371 -6.10 18.25 8.02
C VAL A 371 -5.46 16.93 8.41
N THR A 372 -4.84 16.85 9.60
CA THR A 372 -4.15 15.66 10.11
C THR A 372 -4.93 14.88 11.16
N LYS A 373 -5.95 15.49 11.77
CA LYS A 373 -6.80 14.87 12.81
C LYS A 373 -8.19 14.61 12.24
N ARG A 374 -8.67 13.38 12.44
CA ARG A 374 -9.98 12.88 11.98
C ARG A 374 -11.11 13.28 12.91
#